data_AF-A0A1M5SZS8-F1
#
_entry.id   AF-A0A1M5SZS8-F1
#
_cell.length_a   1.000
_cell.length_b   1.000
_cell.length_c   1.000
_cell.angle_alpha   90.00
_cell.angle_beta   90.00
_cell.angle_gamma   90.00
#
_symmetry.space_group_name_H-M   'P 1'
#
loop_
_entity.id
_entity.type
_entity.pdbx_description
1 polymer ?
#
loop_
_entity_poly.entity_id
_entity_poly.type
_entity_poly.pdbx_seq_one_letter_code
_entity_poly.pdbx_strand_id
1 'polypeptide(L)'
;MKKITLRILTLITTTLFAQNQGDIAFVGYNGDGNDDFAIVTFVDIPENSIIYFTDGEPNASGNGIIDDSEGVITWSTGDAVILAGTVVTFTDIGNDTNPLYGASIGVIDRSEAGFGLSVGADGDNIFATLGNPTTNNITIWLTGIEVHDNGRPSNFSQTGLTVGENFLVIDDTQSKDGGQYTGLRTGKTISEYKILVNNEENWTTDTSNGELFVPFDSTMFEMTTLTTNVNVIEGLIVSVEDQKIITNLGEIIHVRNMLGQQVLNQNLVKGIYIVTVKKGNKFFNYKIAI
;
A
#
# COMPACT_ATOMS: atom_id res chain seq x y z
N MET A 1 -36.56 -48.81 5.59
CA MET A 1 -36.35 -47.40 5.18
C MET A 1 -35.08 -46.88 5.84
N LYS A 2 -33.95 -46.82 5.11
CA LYS A 2 -32.68 -46.32 5.66
C LYS A 2 -32.61 -44.80 5.45
N LYS A 3 -32.51 -44.04 6.55
CA LYS A 3 -32.33 -42.58 6.51
C LYS A 3 -30.87 -42.27 6.18
N ILE A 4 -30.63 -41.65 5.03
CA ILE A 4 -29.33 -41.10 4.67
C ILE A 4 -29.30 -39.67 5.19
N THR A 5 -28.46 -39.41 6.18
CA THR A 5 -28.28 -38.06 6.74
C THR A 5 -27.17 -37.36 5.96
N LEU A 6 -27.53 -36.34 5.18
CA LEU A 6 -26.57 -35.46 4.51
C LEU A 6 -25.96 -34.52 5.56
N ARG A 7 -24.64 -34.62 5.78
CA ARG A 7 -23.88 -33.64 6.57
C ARG A 7 -23.28 -32.62 5.61
N ILE A 8 -23.78 -31.39 5.67
CA ILE A 8 -23.21 -30.24 4.95
C ILE A 8 -22.02 -29.75 5.78
N LEU A 9 -20.83 -29.76 5.18
CA LEU A 9 -19.62 -29.17 5.75
C LEU A 9 -19.58 -27.70 5.30
N THR A 10 -19.86 -26.77 6.21
CA THR A 10 -19.74 -25.34 5.95
C THR A 10 -18.26 -24.96 6.02
N LEU A 11 -17.66 -24.68 4.86
CA LEU A 11 -16.30 -24.16 4.78
C LEU A 11 -16.34 -22.66 5.11
N ILE A 12 -15.92 -22.28 6.32
CA ILE A 12 -15.73 -20.87 6.68
C ILE A 12 -14.43 -20.43 6.01
N THR A 13 -14.52 -19.67 4.93
CA THR A 13 -13.36 -19.00 4.34
C THR A 13 -13.03 -17.78 5.20
N THR A 14 -12.09 -17.91 6.13
CA THR A 14 -11.45 -16.74 6.73
C THR A 14 -10.57 -16.12 5.65
N THR A 15 -10.91 -14.93 5.18
CA THR A 15 -9.99 -14.11 4.40
C THR A 15 -8.89 -13.66 5.35
N LEU A 16 -7.72 -14.31 5.27
CA LEU A 16 -6.50 -13.79 5.89
C LEU A 16 -6.09 -12.56 5.11
N PHE A 17 -6.31 -11.39 5.68
CA PHE A 17 -5.72 -10.15 5.22
C PHE A 17 -4.31 -10.09 5.81
N ALA A 18 -3.31 -10.46 5.02
CA ALA A 18 -1.93 -10.17 5.34
C ALA A 18 -1.56 -8.86 4.62
N GLN A 19 -1.12 -7.86 5.38
CA GLN A 19 -0.54 -6.65 4.81
C GLN A 19 0.77 -7.03 4.10
N ASN A 20 1.02 -6.37 2.98
CA ASN A 20 2.19 -6.56 2.13
C ASN A 20 3.02 -5.28 2.10
N GLN A 21 4.20 -5.38 1.51
CA GLN A 21 5.06 -4.23 1.28
C GLN A 21 4.35 -3.12 0.48
N GLY A 22 4.49 -1.90 0.97
CA GLY A 22 3.88 -0.68 0.46
C GLY A 22 2.38 -0.60 0.71
N ASP A 23 1.76 -1.47 1.51
CA ASP A 23 0.33 -1.37 1.84
C ASP A 23 0.02 -0.19 2.78
N ILE A 24 1.04 0.38 3.41
CA ILE A 24 1.00 1.69 4.07
C ILE A 24 2.17 2.54 3.56
N ALA A 25 2.09 3.87 3.71
CA ALA A 25 3.19 4.79 3.42
C ALA A 25 3.13 6.01 4.36
N PHE A 26 4.29 6.61 4.64
CA PHE A 26 4.35 7.87 5.37
C PHE A 26 3.76 9.03 4.54
N VAL A 27 3.08 9.96 5.21
CA VAL A 27 2.48 11.18 4.63
C VAL A 27 2.71 12.43 5.49
N GLY A 28 3.39 12.29 6.62
CA GLY A 28 3.83 13.39 7.48
C GLY A 28 4.96 12.93 8.42
N TYR A 29 5.88 13.84 8.72
CA TYR A 29 6.90 13.69 9.76
C TYR A 29 7.21 15.06 10.40
N ASN A 30 7.60 15.04 11.66
CA ASN A 30 8.09 16.15 12.46
C ASN A 30 9.11 15.56 13.43
N GLY A 31 10.35 16.08 13.45
CA GLY A 31 11.38 15.66 14.41
C GLY A 31 11.80 16.76 15.38
N ASP A 32 11.06 17.87 15.38
CA ASP A 32 11.18 18.91 16.38
C ASP A 32 10.04 18.80 17.39
N GLY A 33 10.19 19.45 18.54
CA GLY A 33 9.17 19.44 19.59
C GLY A 33 9.11 18.09 20.30
N ASN A 34 8.05 17.33 20.08
CA ASN A 34 7.82 16.01 20.70
C ASN A 34 7.78 14.85 19.70
N ASP A 35 8.20 15.09 18.46
CA ASP A 35 8.18 14.17 17.33
C ASP A 35 6.77 13.68 16.95
N ASP A 36 6.48 13.66 15.65
CA ASP A 36 5.21 13.18 15.13
C ASP A 36 5.40 12.56 13.76
N PHE A 37 4.52 11.63 13.40
CA PHE A 37 4.42 11.17 12.02
C PHE A 37 3.00 10.82 11.63
N ALA A 38 2.75 10.69 10.33
CA ALA A 38 1.48 10.24 9.80
C ALA A 38 1.69 9.22 8.69
N ILE A 39 0.76 8.27 8.59
CA ILE A 39 0.72 7.28 7.52
C ILE A 39 -0.62 7.31 6.80
N VAL A 40 -0.65 6.86 5.55
CA VAL A 40 -1.86 6.45 4.84
C VAL A 40 -1.84 4.93 4.65
N THR A 41 -2.99 4.28 4.76
CA THR A 41 -3.16 2.88 4.32
C THR A 41 -3.71 2.80 2.92
N PHE A 42 -3.17 1.91 2.08
CA PHE A 42 -3.63 1.67 0.71
C PHE A 42 -4.53 0.45 0.56
N VAL A 43 -4.71 -0.30 1.65
CA VAL A 43 -5.61 -1.45 1.76
C VAL A 43 -6.40 -1.35 3.06
N ASP A 44 -7.45 -2.16 3.19
CA ASP A 44 -8.14 -2.29 4.47
C ASP A 44 -7.21 -2.99 5.47
N ILE A 45 -6.95 -2.34 6.61
CA ILE A 45 -6.26 -2.97 7.75
C ILE A 45 -7.32 -3.62 8.64
N PRO A 46 -7.27 -4.94 8.86
CA PRO A 46 -8.21 -5.63 9.73
C PRO A 46 -8.20 -5.10 11.17
N GLU A 47 -9.33 -5.27 11.84
CA GLU A 47 -9.41 -5.17 13.30
C GLU A 47 -8.33 -6.05 13.97
N ASN A 48 -7.85 -5.59 15.12
CA ASN A 48 -6.87 -6.25 15.97
C ASN A 48 -5.52 -6.54 15.29
N SER A 49 -5.15 -5.74 14.28
CA SER A 49 -3.82 -5.81 13.66
C SER A 49 -2.77 -5.16 14.56
N ILE A 50 -1.54 -5.67 14.48
CA ILE A 50 -0.36 -5.08 15.14
C ILE A 50 0.67 -4.71 14.07
N ILE A 51 1.12 -3.46 14.09
CA ILE A 51 2.20 -2.93 13.25
C ILE A 51 3.24 -2.30 14.17
N TYR A 52 4.52 -2.48 13.89
CA TYR A 52 5.61 -1.90 14.66
C TYR A 52 6.28 -0.79 13.85
N PHE A 53 6.68 0.28 14.52
CA PHE A 53 7.52 1.34 13.97
C PHE A 53 8.86 1.34 14.69
N THR A 54 9.96 1.48 13.95
CA THR A 54 11.31 1.54 14.52
C THR A 54 12.19 2.52 13.74
N ASP A 55 13.04 3.22 14.45
CA ASP A 55 14.17 4.02 13.96
C ASP A 55 15.47 3.20 13.83
N GLY A 56 15.48 1.95 14.30
CA GLY A 56 16.64 1.07 14.20
C GLY A 56 16.90 0.53 12.79
N GLU A 57 18.18 0.49 12.39
CA GLU A 57 18.55 -0.04 11.09
C GLU A 57 18.41 -1.57 11.02
N PRO A 58 18.08 -2.12 9.84
CA PRO A 58 17.94 -3.56 9.64
C PRO A 58 19.19 -4.34 10.02
N ASN A 59 19.02 -5.45 10.74
CA ASN A 59 20.10 -6.40 10.98
C ASN A 59 20.50 -7.13 9.68
N ALA A 60 21.63 -7.82 9.71
CA ALA A 60 22.16 -8.52 8.53
C ALA A 60 21.26 -9.66 7.99
N SER A 61 20.27 -10.12 8.77
CA SER A 61 19.29 -11.13 8.38
C SER A 61 17.96 -10.54 7.91
N GLY A 62 17.76 -9.22 8.05
CA GLY A 62 16.51 -8.52 7.73
C GLY A 62 15.32 -8.86 8.62
N ASN A 63 15.52 -9.60 9.72
CA ASN A 63 14.43 -10.04 10.60
C ASN A 63 14.33 -9.24 11.90
N GLY A 64 15.19 -8.25 12.11
CA GLY A 64 15.21 -7.37 13.28
C GLY A 64 16.11 -6.16 13.03
N ILE A 65 16.50 -5.48 14.10
CA ILE A 65 17.34 -4.27 14.09
C ILE A 65 18.75 -4.53 14.65
N ILE A 66 19.73 -3.67 14.32
CA ILE A 66 21.14 -3.84 14.72
C ILE A 66 21.38 -3.42 16.18
N ASP A 67 20.79 -2.30 16.60
CA ASP A 67 21.07 -1.65 17.86
C ASP A 67 19.88 -1.75 18.83
N ASP A 68 20.16 -1.87 20.12
CA ASP A 68 19.19 -1.82 21.21
C ASP A 68 19.07 -0.43 21.85
N SER A 69 19.86 0.56 21.39
CA SER A 69 19.66 1.97 21.74
C SER A 69 18.60 2.68 20.90
N GLU A 70 18.21 2.09 19.77
CA GLU A 70 17.12 2.53 18.90
C GLU A 70 15.79 1.98 19.41
N GLY A 71 14.69 2.68 19.14
CA GLY A 71 13.40 2.36 19.74
C GLY A 71 12.41 1.65 18.85
N VAL A 72 11.32 1.23 19.51
CA VAL A 72 10.21 0.54 18.84
C VAL A 72 8.89 0.98 19.45
N ILE A 73 8.01 1.51 18.60
CA ILE A 73 6.61 1.77 18.92
C ILE A 73 5.75 0.63 18.37
N THR A 74 4.92 0.03 19.21
CA THR A 74 3.91 -0.95 18.82
C THR A 74 2.57 -0.26 18.66
N TRP A 75 1.95 -0.39 17.48
CA TRP A 75 0.61 0.12 17.20
C TRP A 75 -0.41 -1.01 17.12
N SER A 76 -1.42 -0.96 17.98
CA SER A 76 -2.61 -1.81 17.93
C SER A 76 -3.77 -1.06 17.29
N THR A 77 -4.28 -1.57 16.18
CA THR A 77 -5.25 -0.84 15.33
C THR A 77 -6.66 -0.72 15.92
N GLY A 78 -6.96 -1.46 17.00
CA GLY A 78 -8.27 -1.47 17.65
C GLY A 78 -9.25 -2.50 17.08
N ASP A 79 -10.52 -2.40 17.46
CA ASP A 79 -11.56 -3.40 17.21
C ASP A 79 -12.37 -3.16 15.92
N ALA A 80 -11.93 -2.23 15.08
CA ALA A 80 -12.57 -1.90 13.81
C ALA A 80 -11.59 -2.00 12.63
N VAL A 81 -12.12 -2.32 11.46
CA VAL A 81 -11.36 -2.26 10.20
C VAL A 81 -11.03 -0.81 9.86
N ILE A 82 -9.77 -0.53 9.58
CA ILE A 82 -9.31 0.77 9.05
C ILE A 82 -9.34 0.67 7.53
N LEU A 83 -10.21 1.47 6.88
CA LEU A 83 -10.42 1.38 5.43
C LEU A 83 -9.24 1.93 4.63
N ALA A 84 -9.02 1.40 3.43
CA ALA A 84 -8.09 1.93 2.46
C ALA A 84 -8.32 3.44 2.23
N GLY A 85 -7.24 4.20 2.18
CA GLY A 85 -7.19 5.65 2.05
C GLY A 85 -7.14 6.40 3.37
N THR A 86 -7.40 5.74 4.51
CA THR A 86 -7.39 6.39 5.83
C THR A 86 -5.99 6.88 6.19
N VAL A 87 -5.91 8.10 6.72
CA VAL A 87 -4.70 8.67 7.30
C VAL A 87 -4.75 8.50 8.83
N VAL A 88 -3.67 7.95 9.40
CA VAL A 88 -3.49 7.81 10.84
C VAL A 88 -2.31 8.66 11.27
N THR A 89 -2.50 9.47 12.32
CA THR A 89 -1.48 10.35 12.87
C THR A 89 -1.00 9.78 14.20
N PHE A 90 0.29 9.92 14.46
CA PHE A 90 0.97 9.48 15.67
C PHE A 90 1.65 10.70 16.28
N THR A 91 1.28 11.03 17.50
CA THR A 91 1.64 12.31 18.12
C THR A 91 2.46 12.14 19.38
N ASP A 92 3.35 13.11 19.60
CA ASP A 92 4.23 13.21 20.76
C ASP A 92 5.05 11.93 20.99
N ILE A 93 5.46 11.30 19.90
CA ILE A 93 6.01 9.95 19.89
C ILE A 93 7.39 9.85 20.52
N GLY A 94 8.10 10.97 20.76
CA GLY A 94 9.40 11.02 21.42
C GLY A 94 9.37 10.75 22.93
N ASN A 95 8.19 10.80 23.58
CA ASN A 95 8.06 10.56 25.03
C ASN A 95 6.69 9.96 25.42
N ASP A 96 6.68 8.69 25.83
CA ASP A 96 5.49 7.93 26.23
C ASP A 96 4.84 8.39 27.55
N THR A 97 5.50 9.28 28.30
CA THR A 97 4.90 9.95 29.47
C THR A 97 4.12 11.22 29.12
N ASN A 98 4.20 11.68 27.87
CA ASN A 98 3.45 12.84 27.41
C ASN A 98 1.94 12.51 27.38
N PRO A 99 1.05 13.33 27.98
CA PRO A 99 -0.39 13.09 27.94
C PRO A 99 -1.01 13.09 26.53
N LEU A 100 -0.28 13.59 25.54
CA LEU A 100 -0.67 13.60 24.13
C LEU A 100 -0.03 12.47 23.31
N TYR A 101 0.81 11.62 23.93
CA TYR A 101 1.35 10.41 23.31
C TYR A 101 0.21 9.51 22.85
N GLY A 102 0.08 9.31 21.53
CA GLY A 102 -1.04 8.55 21.02
C GLY A 102 -1.09 8.41 19.50
N ALA A 103 -2.11 7.69 19.05
CA ALA A 103 -2.49 7.58 17.64
C ALA A 103 -3.94 8.04 17.47
N SER A 104 -4.28 8.61 16.32
CA SER A 104 -5.66 9.05 16.03
C SER A 104 -6.64 7.88 15.87
N ILE A 105 -6.14 6.69 15.56
CA ILE A 105 -6.90 5.43 15.53
C ILE A 105 -6.05 4.36 16.23
N GLY A 106 -6.68 3.58 17.12
CA GLY A 106 -5.99 2.54 17.87
C GLY A 106 -5.21 3.11 19.06
N VAL A 107 -4.25 2.31 19.56
CA VAL A 107 -3.39 2.68 20.68
C VAL A 107 -1.94 2.33 20.35
N ILE A 108 -1.01 3.15 20.83
CA ILE A 108 0.42 2.89 20.73
C ILE A 108 1.03 2.64 22.11
N ASP A 109 2.07 1.82 22.12
CA ASP A 109 2.91 1.53 23.27
C ASP A 109 4.38 1.58 22.87
N ARG A 110 5.24 2.04 23.77
CA ARG A 110 6.68 2.10 23.55
C ARG A 110 7.29 0.77 23.99
N SER A 111 7.30 -0.19 23.07
CA SER A 111 7.79 -1.56 23.30
C SER A 111 9.31 -1.66 23.47
N GLU A 112 10.07 -0.68 23.00
CA GLU A 112 11.50 -0.50 23.29
C GLU A 112 11.79 1.00 23.42
N ALA A 113 12.62 1.37 24.40
CA ALA A 113 13.00 2.76 24.61
C ALA A 113 13.97 3.22 23.51
N GLY A 114 14.09 4.54 23.30
CA GLY A 114 15.03 5.10 22.34
C GLY A 114 14.39 5.78 21.14
N PHE A 115 13.11 5.48 20.85
CA PHE A 115 12.47 5.95 19.62
C PHE A 115 12.48 7.47 19.57
N GLY A 116 13.07 8.04 18.53
CA GLY A 116 13.08 9.46 18.24
C GLY A 116 13.16 9.71 16.74
N LEU A 117 12.96 10.95 16.32
CA LEU A 117 13.24 11.34 14.94
C LEU A 117 14.25 12.48 14.95
N SER A 118 15.53 12.13 14.74
CA SER A 118 16.58 13.13 14.63
C SER A 118 16.49 13.85 13.28
N VAL A 119 15.86 15.03 13.26
CA VAL A 119 15.90 15.93 12.10
C VAL A 119 17.14 16.82 12.18
N GLY A 120 17.79 17.07 11.04
CA GLY A 120 19.14 17.62 11.10
C GLY A 120 20.00 17.37 9.88
N ALA A 121 21.27 17.68 10.04
CA ALA A 121 22.33 17.20 9.16
C ALA A 121 22.67 15.72 9.38
N ASP A 122 22.22 15.12 10.51
CA ASP A 122 22.44 13.71 10.82
C ASP A 122 21.29 12.83 10.30
N GLY A 123 20.07 13.38 10.26
CA GLY A 123 18.89 12.68 9.74
C GLY A 123 18.50 11.46 10.56
N ASP A 124 17.41 10.83 10.14
CA ASP A 124 16.94 9.59 10.73
C ASP A 124 16.09 8.80 9.73
N ASN A 125 15.77 7.56 10.07
CA ASN A 125 14.81 6.77 9.34
C ASN A 125 13.69 6.29 10.25
N ILE A 126 12.50 6.09 9.69
CA ILE A 126 11.46 5.31 10.35
C ILE A 126 11.03 4.20 9.42
N PHE A 127 10.99 2.99 9.95
CA PHE A 127 10.44 1.83 9.27
C PHE A 127 9.16 1.37 9.93
N ALA A 128 8.21 0.90 9.12
CA ALA A 128 7.05 0.17 9.59
C ALA A 128 7.17 -1.32 9.25
N THR A 129 6.84 -2.21 10.18
CA THR A 129 7.06 -3.65 10.03
C THR A 129 5.88 -4.49 10.52
N LEU A 130 5.72 -5.66 9.92
CA LEU A 130 4.99 -6.78 10.50
C LEU A 130 5.96 -7.72 11.20
N GLY A 131 5.63 -8.09 12.44
CA GLY A 131 6.50 -8.87 13.30
C GLY A 131 7.42 -7.98 14.13
N ASN A 132 7.76 -8.44 15.34
CA ASN A 132 8.41 -7.58 16.32
C ASN A 132 9.94 -7.47 16.04
N PRO A 133 10.46 -6.26 15.74
CA PRO A 133 11.89 -6.02 15.51
C PRO A 133 12.78 -6.37 16.71
N THR A 134 12.34 -6.13 17.94
CA THR A 134 13.16 -6.36 19.17
C THR A 134 13.43 -7.84 19.44
N THR A 135 12.62 -8.72 18.84
CA THR A 135 12.73 -10.17 19.01
C THR A 135 13.23 -10.89 17.75
N ASN A 136 13.72 -10.14 16.77
CA ASN A 136 14.17 -10.66 15.47
C ASN A 136 13.08 -11.50 14.74
N ASN A 137 11.83 -11.07 14.80
CA ASN A 137 10.67 -11.74 14.22
C ASN A 137 9.97 -10.93 13.11
N ILE A 138 10.64 -9.94 12.51
CA ILE A 138 10.09 -9.23 11.35
C ILE A 138 9.85 -10.23 10.22
N THR A 139 8.63 -10.23 9.69
CA THR A 139 8.26 -10.99 8.51
C THR A 139 8.19 -10.14 7.26
N ILE A 140 7.82 -8.86 7.40
CA ILE A 140 7.66 -7.91 6.28
C ILE A 140 8.07 -6.51 6.76
N TRP A 141 8.95 -5.86 6.01
CA TRP A 141 9.12 -4.40 6.08
C TRP A 141 8.05 -3.78 5.18
N LEU A 142 7.10 -3.07 5.78
CA LEU A 142 5.94 -2.53 5.08
C LEU A 142 6.34 -1.29 4.27
N THR A 143 7.03 -0.35 4.89
CA THR A 143 7.48 0.90 4.26
C THR A 143 8.57 1.53 5.12
N GLY A 144 9.22 2.56 4.60
CA GLY A 144 10.09 3.42 5.39
C GLY A 144 10.12 4.85 4.88
N ILE A 145 10.64 5.74 5.71
CA ILE A 145 11.02 7.10 5.35
C ILE A 145 12.44 7.34 5.87
N GLU A 146 13.25 8.02 5.09
CA GLU A 146 14.54 8.60 5.50
C GLU A 146 14.41 10.11 5.40
N VAL A 147 14.65 10.79 6.51
CA VAL A 147 14.66 12.25 6.59
C VAL A 147 16.12 12.68 6.59
N HIS A 148 16.58 13.21 5.45
CA HIS A 148 17.98 13.49 5.07
C HIS A 148 18.72 12.29 4.43
N ASP A 149 19.07 12.40 3.14
CA ASP A 149 19.83 11.36 2.39
C ASP A 149 21.32 11.34 2.79
N ASN A 150 21.60 10.77 3.97
CA ASN A 150 22.96 10.59 4.50
C ASN A 150 23.63 9.30 4.03
N GLY A 151 23.01 8.63 3.07
CA GLY A 151 23.39 7.30 2.62
C GLY A 151 22.52 6.25 3.29
N ARG A 152 22.16 5.23 2.50
CA ARG A 152 21.21 4.19 2.90
C ARG A 152 21.57 3.58 4.26
N PRO A 153 20.57 3.30 5.11
CA PRO A 153 20.80 2.63 6.38
C PRO A 153 21.46 1.27 6.19
N SER A 154 22.19 0.84 7.23
CA SER A 154 22.90 -0.42 7.23
C SER A 154 21.98 -1.58 6.86
N ASN A 155 22.45 -2.48 6.00
CA ASN A 155 21.70 -3.63 5.49
C ASN A 155 20.32 -3.31 4.88
N PHE A 156 20.08 -2.09 4.38
CA PHE A 156 18.81 -1.69 3.75
C PHE A 156 18.29 -2.71 2.73
N SER A 157 19.18 -3.36 1.96
CA SER A 157 18.79 -4.39 0.98
C SER A 157 18.10 -5.62 1.57
N GLN A 158 18.23 -5.87 2.88
CA GLN A 158 17.55 -6.97 3.57
C GLN A 158 16.08 -6.66 3.85
N THR A 159 15.68 -5.39 3.77
CA THR A 159 14.27 -4.99 3.97
C THR A 159 13.38 -5.40 2.79
N GLY A 160 13.96 -5.52 1.60
CA GLY A 160 13.22 -5.65 0.34
C GLY A 160 12.58 -4.34 -0.14
N LEU A 161 12.74 -3.24 0.61
CA LEU A 161 12.19 -1.92 0.25
C LEU A 161 12.90 -1.29 -0.94
N THR A 162 12.16 -0.53 -1.72
CA THR A 162 12.64 0.19 -2.91
C THR A 162 12.35 1.68 -2.77
N VAL A 163 13.41 2.49 -2.89
CA VAL A 163 13.33 3.95 -2.91
C VAL A 163 12.38 4.41 -4.02
N GLY A 164 11.46 5.32 -3.70
CA GLY A 164 10.50 5.85 -4.66
C GLY A 164 9.26 4.97 -4.89
N GLU A 165 9.20 3.77 -4.29
CA GLU A 165 8.05 2.87 -4.41
C GLU A 165 7.36 2.60 -3.07
N ASN A 166 8.14 2.30 -2.04
CA ASN A 166 7.68 2.02 -0.68
C ASN A 166 8.70 2.44 0.38
N PHE A 167 9.72 3.19 -0.03
CA PHE A 167 10.63 3.89 0.84
C PHE A 167 10.77 5.33 0.34
N LEU A 168 10.36 6.28 1.15
CA LEU A 168 10.50 7.70 0.84
C LEU A 168 11.87 8.18 1.32
N VAL A 169 12.48 9.03 0.53
CA VAL A 169 13.69 9.75 0.90
C VAL A 169 13.34 11.21 0.76
N ILE A 170 13.53 11.96 1.82
CA ILE A 170 13.57 13.41 1.76
C ILE A 170 15.04 13.78 1.59
N ASP A 171 15.45 14.00 0.34
CA ASP A 171 16.79 14.46 -0.01
C ASP A 171 16.85 15.95 0.30
N ASP A 172 17.75 16.31 1.21
CA ASP A 172 17.97 17.69 1.57
C ASP A 172 19.44 18.08 1.43
N THR A 173 19.62 19.37 1.13
CA THR A 173 20.91 20.05 1.24
C THR A 173 20.97 20.93 2.50
N GLN A 174 19.92 20.89 3.32
CA GLN A 174 19.67 21.64 4.56
C GLN A 174 18.60 20.94 5.43
N SER A 175 18.94 20.66 6.71
CA SER A 175 18.07 20.16 7.81
C SER A 175 16.58 20.41 7.61
N LYS A 176 15.83 19.40 7.12
CA LYS A 176 14.37 19.45 7.08
C LYS A 176 13.77 18.96 8.38
N ASP A 177 13.34 19.91 9.20
CA ASP A 177 12.83 19.67 10.54
C ASP A 177 11.42 19.05 10.56
N GLY A 178 10.68 19.16 9.44
CA GLY A 178 9.38 18.51 9.26
C GLY A 178 8.89 18.58 7.83
N GLY A 179 7.87 17.77 7.53
CA GLY A 179 7.26 17.75 6.20
C GLY A 179 5.93 17.01 6.15
N GLN A 180 5.11 17.35 5.14
CA GLN A 180 3.90 16.59 4.82
C GLN A 180 3.70 16.42 3.32
N TYR A 181 3.01 15.33 2.94
CA TYR A 181 2.53 15.13 1.59
C TYR A 181 1.43 16.14 1.22
N THR A 182 1.67 16.96 0.20
CA THR A 182 0.77 18.01 -0.29
C THR A 182 0.24 17.76 -1.71
N GLY A 183 0.58 16.60 -2.28
CA GLY A 183 0.05 16.18 -3.57
C GLY A 183 -1.45 15.83 -3.55
N LEU A 184 -1.95 15.37 -4.70
CA LEU A 184 -3.35 15.00 -4.87
C LEU A 184 -3.75 13.84 -3.97
N ARG A 185 -4.94 13.91 -3.38
CA ARG A 185 -5.55 12.82 -2.58
C ARG A 185 -6.83 12.26 -3.20
N THR A 186 -7.19 12.67 -4.41
CA THR A 186 -8.34 12.13 -5.14
C THR A 186 -8.00 11.78 -6.58
N GLY A 187 -8.78 10.88 -7.18
CA GLY A 187 -8.74 10.61 -8.62
C GLY A 187 -7.53 9.80 -9.10
N LYS A 188 -6.79 9.11 -8.21
CA LYS A 188 -5.71 8.19 -8.58
C LYS A 188 -5.99 6.77 -8.12
N THR A 189 -5.34 5.82 -8.79
CA THR A 189 -5.28 4.42 -8.36
C THR A 189 -4.31 4.25 -7.20
N ILE A 190 -4.40 3.13 -6.46
CA ILE A 190 -3.44 2.75 -5.41
C ILE A 190 -1.99 2.82 -5.93
N SER A 191 -1.71 2.24 -7.10
CA SER A 191 -0.35 2.22 -7.67
C SER A 191 0.18 3.61 -7.98
N GLU A 192 -0.67 4.52 -8.43
CA GLU A 192 -0.28 5.90 -8.68
C GLU A 192 -0.02 6.64 -7.36
N TYR A 193 -0.82 6.43 -6.31
CA TYR A 193 -0.55 7.04 -5.01
C TYR A 193 0.75 6.56 -4.38
N LYS A 194 1.06 5.26 -4.45
CA LYS A 194 2.34 4.72 -3.93
C LYS A 194 3.54 5.45 -4.54
N ILE A 195 3.50 5.75 -5.85
CA ILE A 195 4.54 6.54 -6.53
C ILE A 195 4.53 8.00 -6.05
N LEU A 196 3.35 8.62 -5.92
CA LEU A 196 3.26 10.02 -5.55
C LEU A 196 3.75 10.29 -4.13
N VAL A 197 3.35 9.47 -3.15
CA VAL A 197 3.72 9.68 -1.75
C VAL A 197 5.20 9.37 -1.49
N ASN A 198 5.81 8.46 -2.26
CA ASN A 198 7.25 8.17 -2.17
C ASN A 198 8.10 9.06 -3.11
N ASN A 199 7.55 10.17 -3.61
CA ASN A 199 8.31 11.18 -4.36
C ASN A 199 8.30 12.49 -3.58
N GLU A 200 9.47 12.91 -3.10
CA GLU A 200 9.69 14.16 -2.36
C GLU A 200 9.18 15.43 -3.08
N GLU A 201 9.11 15.43 -4.41
CA GLU A 201 8.60 16.58 -5.18
C GLU A 201 7.11 16.87 -4.86
N ASN A 202 6.39 15.89 -4.29
CA ASN A 202 5.01 16.04 -3.85
C ASN A 202 4.88 16.35 -2.34
N TRP A 203 5.99 16.68 -1.69
CA TRP A 203 6.04 17.05 -0.28
C TRP A 203 6.34 18.53 -0.12
N THR A 204 5.86 19.08 0.99
CA THR A 204 6.27 20.39 1.47
C THR A 204 7.02 20.18 2.78
N THR A 205 8.21 20.74 2.87
CA THR A 205 9.12 20.61 4.02
C THR A 205 9.44 21.98 4.62
N ASP A 206 9.78 21.97 5.90
CA ASP A 206 10.23 23.13 6.68
C ASP A 206 11.66 22.90 7.20
N THR A 207 12.39 23.99 7.44
CA THR A 207 13.75 24.00 8.00
C THR A 207 13.84 24.88 9.26
N SER A 208 12.71 25.12 9.93
CA SER A 208 12.63 26.07 11.04
C SER A 208 12.34 25.42 12.38
N ASN A 209 11.23 24.71 12.50
CA ASN A 209 10.84 24.10 13.78
C ASN A 209 9.97 22.85 13.66
N GLY A 210 9.80 22.29 12.45
CA GLY A 210 9.06 21.04 12.15
C GLY A 210 7.54 21.04 12.40
N GLU A 211 7.10 21.84 13.36
CA GLU A 211 5.75 21.96 13.91
C GLU A 211 4.74 22.67 12.97
N LEU A 212 5.20 23.24 11.85
CA LEU A 212 4.33 23.91 10.88
C LEU A 212 3.24 22.98 10.30
N PHE A 213 3.51 21.67 10.30
CA PHE A 213 2.60 20.67 9.75
C PHE A 213 1.80 19.93 10.80
N VAL A 214 1.96 20.24 12.09
CA VAL A 214 1.25 19.58 13.19
C VAL A 214 0.03 20.44 13.60
N PRO A 215 -1.21 19.90 13.61
CA PRO A 215 -1.57 18.52 13.23
C PRO A 215 -1.57 18.31 11.71
N PHE A 216 -1.11 17.11 11.29
CA PHE A 216 -1.02 16.74 9.87
C PHE A 216 -2.38 16.71 9.16
N ASP A 217 -2.36 16.89 7.83
CA ASP A 217 -3.56 16.73 6.99
C ASP A 217 -4.08 15.28 7.01
N SER A 218 -5.11 15.08 7.83
CA SER A 218 -5.87 13.83 8.00
C SER A 218 -6.86 13.52 6.86
N THR A 219 -6.91 14.32 5.79
CA THR A 219 -7.83 14.08 4.66
C THR A 219 -7.55 12.72 4.03
N MET A 220 -8.59 11.89 3.96
CA MET A 220 -8.57 10.55 3.38
C MET A 220 -8.23 10.59 1.89
N PHE A 221 -7.48 9.58 1.42
CA PHE A 221 -7.21 9.37 0.00
C PHE A 221 -8.40 8.66 -0.67
N GLU A 222 -9.00 9.29 -1.68
CA GLU A 222 -10.06 8.73 -2.50
C GLU A 222 -9.47 7.97 -3.69
N MET A 223 -9.54 6.65 -3.62
CA MET A 223 -8.92 5.80 -4.63
C MET A 223 -9.88 5.43 -5.74
N THR A 224 -9.45 5.67 -6.98
CA THR A 224 -10.18 5.24 -8.17
C THR A 224 -9.87 3.78 -8.42
N THR A 225 -10.89 2.93 -8.37
CA THR A 225 -10.78 1.57 -8.90
C THR A 225 -10.93 1.60 -10.41
N LEU A 226 -9.96 1.05 -11.15
CA LEU A 226 -10.12 0.77 -12.57
C LEU A 226 -11.10 -0.39 -12.75
N THR A 227 -12.39 -0.09 -12.83
CA THR A 227 -13.39 -1.09 -13.20
C THR A 227 -13.36 -1.30 -14.71
N THR A 228 -12.89 -2.45 -15.15
CA THR A 228 -13.29 -2.94 -16.48
C THR A 228 -14.73 -3.40 -16.35
N ASN A 229 -15.68 -2.60 -16.83
CA ASN A 229 -17.03 -3.11 -17.09
C ASN A 229 -16.91 -4.13 -18.23
N VAL A 230 -16.57 -5.37 -17.91
CA VAL A 230 -16.82 -6.50 -18.80
C VAL A 230 -18.32 -6.64 -18.81
N ASN A 231 -18.98 -6.04 -19.80
CA ASN A 231 -20.39 -6.29 -20.02
C ASN A 231 -20.52 -7.81 -20.28
N VAL A 232 -20.95 -8.57 -19.28
CA VAL A 232 -21.24 -9.99 -19.43
C VAL A 232 -22.65 -10.13 -19.97
N ILE A 233 -22.83 -10.84 -21.08
CA ILE A 233 -24.15 -11.30 -21.49
C ILE A 233 -24.35 -12.67 -20.86
N GLU A 234 -25.33 -12.81 -19.97
CA GLU A 234 -25.68 -14.10 -19.40
C GLU A 234 -25.96 -15.12 -20.52
N GLY A 235 -25.27 -16.27 -20.45
CA GLY A 235 -25.37 -17.34 -21.44
C GLY A 235 -24.62 -17.11 -22.75
N LEU A 236 -23.88 -16.01 -22.93
CA LEU A 236 -23.02 -15.84 -24.11
C LEU A 236 -21.77 -16.71 -23.99
N ILE A 237 -21.52 -17.46 -25.05
CA ILE A 237 -20.36 -18.29 -25.29
C ILE A 237 -19.69 -17.75 -26.55
N VAL A 238 -18.42 -17.38 -26.42
CA VAL A 238 -17.55 -17.10 -27.56
C VAL A 238 -16.52 -18.22 -27.60
N SER A 239 -16.43 -18.94 -28.72
CA SER A 239 -15.54 -20.08 -28.90
C SER A 239 -14.79 -19.99 -30.22
N VAL A 240 -13.86 -20.92 -30.43
CA VAL A 240 -13.03 -20.99 -31.63
C VAL A 240 -13.28 -22.33 -32.30
N GLU A 241 -13.71 -22.30 -33.56
CA GLU A 241 -13.89 -23.46 -34.42
C GLU A 241 -13.20 -23.19 -35.74
N ASP A 242 -12.38 -24.12 -36.24
CA ASP A 242 -11.67 -24.00 -37.51
C ASP A 242 -10.91 -22.68 -37.71
N GLN A 243 -10.17 -22.24 -36.67
CA GLN A 243 -9.43 -20.97 -36.66
C GLN A 243 -10.31 -19.74 -36.93
N LYS A 244 -11.58 -19.82 -36.53
CA LYS A 244 -12.56 -18.76 -36.61
C LYS A 244 -13.26 -18.62 -35.26
N ILE A 245 -13.49 -17.39 -34.84
CA ILE A 245 -14.21 -17.10 -33.61
C ILE A 245 -15.71 -17.14 -33.92
N ILE A 246 -16.47 -17.84 -33.10
CA ILE A 246 -17.92 -17.95 -33.20
C ILE A 246 -18.57 -17.51 -31.89
N THR A 247 -19.85 -17.20 -31.95
CA THR A 247 -20.66 -16.84 -30.78
C THR A 247 -22.01 -17.54 -30.84
N ASN A 248 -22.53 -17.97 -29.69
CA ASN A 248 -23.88 -18.52 -29.60
C ASN A 248 -24.98 -17.44 -29.50
N LEU A 249 -24.61 -16.20 -29.14
CA LEU A 249 -25.53 -15.08 -28.97
C LEU A 249 -24.94 -13.80 -29.59
N GLY A 250 -25.79 -13.02 -30.25
CA GLY A 250 -25.37 -11.80 -30.93
C GLY A 250 -24.52 -12.06 -32.18
N GLU A 251 -23.82 -11.02 -32.64
CA GLU A 251 -23.04 -11.02 -33.87
C GLU A 251 -21.62 -10.51 -33.61
N ILE A 252 -20.61 -11.20 -34.11
CA ILE A 252 -19.22 -10.71 -34.05
C ILE A 252 -19.05 -9.63 -35.12
N ILE A 253 -18.80 -8.40 -34.70
CA ILE A 253 -18.67 -7.24 -35.60
C ILE A 253 -17.23 -6.75 -35.75
N HIS A 254 -16.36 -7.03 -34.77
CA HIS A 254 -14.94 -6.73 -34.85
C HIS A 254 -14.13 -7.87 -34.24
N VAL A 255 -13.02 -8.21 -34.90
CA VAL A 255 -11.94 -9.02 -34.33
C VAL A 255 -10.66 -8.21 -34.49
N ARG A 256 -9.94 -7.98 -33.40
CA ARG A 256 -8.70 -7.20 -33.39
C ARG A 256 -7.57 -8.04 -32.81
N ASN A 257 -6.39 -7.97 -33.41
CA ASN A 257 -5.18 -8.58 -32.86
C ASN A 257 -4.68 -7.80 -31.62
N MET A 258 -3.60 -8.27 -30.97
CA MET A 258 -3.03 -7.58 -29.80
C MET A 258 -2.49 -6.17 -30.09
N LEU A 259 -2.24 -5.84 -31.36
CA LEU A 259 -1.84 -4.48 -31.78
C LEU A 259 -3.06 -3.57 -32.01
N GLY A 260 -4.27 -4.05 -31.73
CA GLY A 260 -5.53 -3.31 -31.94
C GLY A 260 -5.98 -3.23 -33.39
N GLN A 261 -5.29 -3.90 -34.32
CA GLN A 261 -5.60 -3.89 -35.74
C GLN A 261 -6.77 -4.84 -36.01
N GLN A 262 -7.76 -4.37 -36.76
CA GLN A 262 -8.88 -5.21 -37.20
C GLN A 262 -8.39 -6.27 -38.18
N VAL A 263 -8.78 -7.52 -37.93
CA VAL A 263 -8.46 -8.68 -38.76
C VAL A 263 -9.74 -9.37 -39.23
N LEU A 264 -9.64 -10.11 -40.32
CA LEU A 264 -10.72 -10.97 -40.78
C LEU A 264 -10.93 -12.12 -39.80
N ASN A 265 -12.18 -12.40 -39.45
CA ASN A 265 -12.54 -13.53 -38.59
C ASN A 265 -12.54 -14.84 -39.39
N GLN A 266 -11.36 -15.24 -39.86
CA GLN A 266 -11.12 -16.45 -40.65
C GLN A 266 -9.62 -16.75 -40.68
N ASN A 267 -9.24 -18.03 -40.62
CA ASN A 267 -7.83 -18.48 -40.67
C ASN A 267 -6.95 -17.73 -39.66
N LEU A 268 -7.49 -17.48 -38.46
CA LEU A 268 -6.80 -16.78 -37.40
C LEU A 268 -5.63 -17.65 -36.89
N VAL A 269 -4.46 -17.04 -36.82
CA VAL A 269 -3.27 -17.67 -36.25
C VAL A 269 -3.37 -17.73 -34.73
N LYS A 270 -2.55 -18.59 -34.11
CA LYS A 270 -2.47 -18.65 -32.64
C LYS A 270 -2.13 -17.29 -32.06
N GLY A 271 -2.85 -16.88 -31.02
CA GLY A 271 -2.68 -15.57 -30.42
C GLY A 271 -3.89 -15.11 -29.62
N ILE A 272 -3.77 -13.89 -29.09
CA ILE A 272 -4.85 -13.23 -28.33
C ILE A 272 -5.54 -12.22 -29.24
N TYR A 273 -6.87 -12.26 -29.20
CA TYR A 273 -7.74 -11.36 -29.93
C TYR A 273 -8.74 -10.66 -29.01
N ILE A 274 -9.06 -9.41 -29.35
CA ILE A 274 -10.20 -8.68 -28.79
C ILE A 274 -11.37 -8.78 -29.77
N VAL A 275 -12.50 -9.26 -29.28
CA VAL A 275 -13.68 -9.56 -30.09
C VAL A 275 -14.83 -8.69 -29.62
N THR A 276 -15.40 -7.92 -30.52
CA THR A 276 -16.63 -7.16 -30.25
C THR A 276 -17.83 -7.95 -30.73
N VAL A 277 -18.71 -8.33 -29.80
CA VAL A 277 -20.02 -8.93 -30.06
C VAL A 277 -21.10 -7.85 -29.92
N LYS A 278 -22.00 -7.75 -30.88
CA LYS A 278 -23.19 -6.90 -30.86
C LYS A 278 -24.42 -7.73 -30.54
N LYS A 279 -25.23 -7.29 -29.57
CA LYS A 279 -26.55 -7.88 -29.27
C LYS A 279 -27.56 -6.77 -29.07
N GLY A 280 -28.52 -6.65 -29.98
CA GLY A 280 -29.42 -5.49 -30.05
C GLY A 280 -28.64 -4.18 -30.24
N ASN A 281 -28.89 -3.20 -29.37
CA ASN A 281 -28.21 -1.90 -29.39
C ASN A 281 -26.98 -1.81 -28.47
N LYS A 282 -26.48 -2.95 -27.98
CA LYS A 282 -25.32 -3.02 -27.06
C LYS A 282 -24.13 -3.70 -27.71
N PHE A 283 -22.94 -3.28 -27.31
CA PHE A 283 -21.65 -3.81 -27.74
C PHE A 283 -20.88 -4.37 -26.54
N PHE A 284 -20.22 -5.51 -26.75
CA PHE A 284 -19.57 -6.28 -25.72
C PHE A 284 -18.19 -6.71 -26.21
N ASN A 285 -17.14 -6.48 -25.43
CA ASN A 285 -15.77 -6.83 -25.82
C ASN A 285 -15.27 -8.01 -25.00
N TYR A 286 -14.71 -9.01 -25.68
CA TYR A 286 -14.17 -10.23 -25.09
C TYR A 286 -12.73 -10.43 -25.50
N LYS A 287 -11.93 -10.98 -24.59
CA LYS A 287 -10.58 -11.47 -24.89
C LYS A 287 -10.66 -12.96 -25.16
N ILE A 288 -10.14 -13.42 -26.30
CA ILE A 288 -10.07 -14.83 -26.65
C ILE A 288 -8.66 -15.23 -27.06
N ALA A 289 -8.26 -16.43 -26.69
CA ALA A 289 -7.02 -17.04 -27.15
C ALA A 289 -7.36 -18.14 -28.18
N ILE A 290 -6.63 -18.14 -29.29
CA ILE A 290 -6.65 -19.17 -30.35
C ILE A 290 -5.36 -19.97 -30.26
#